data_AF-A0A5E4RDZ5-F1
#
_entry.id   AF-A0A5E4RDZ5-F1
#
_cell.length_a   1.000
_cell.length_b   1.000
_cell.length_c   1.000
_cell.angle_alpha   90.00
_cell.angle_beta   90.00
_cell.angle_gamma   90.00
#
_symmetry.space_group_name_H-M   'P 1'
#
loop_
_entity.id
_entity.type
_entity.pdbx_description
1 polymer ?
#
loop_
_entity_poly.entity_id
_entity_poly.type
_entity_poly.pdbx_seq_one_letter_code
_entity_poly.pdbx_strand_id
1 'polypeptide(L)'
;MAGRRRPWKTYEEASAWAQQEKITSRDDWRTRTKPQGIPLAPEHVYKAEWQGWRAFLGISLLGGASKVELILKHSLRQVLNLDPARMTRINDGGRPMHVDMADRERRLVIEYDGSAWHKDVVHDHRKTQRLNDAGWTVIRVRETPLALLDPVRDVQVGRATLNYGPMIGTVLKHLQSLVERGTLPDDGLGAKIAAALKIPIDETEFYDIIAQGWVSYEEASAWARQRGIMSFDDWFVRVKRSDFPRGNIPTRPYAIYKAEWQGWGAFLGTGSIPTYKKPFRSYDEARAWAQQEKITTAKGWKRRAKPNDIPSDPDRVYKAEWQGWGAFLGTGNTYGGPRRAPQQTARHVINLVKITDPENDRAFALQASV
;
A
#
# COMPACT_ATOMS: atom_id res chain seq x y z
N MET A 1 32.79 -19.41 35.74
CA MET A 1 31.39 -19.40 36.23
C MET A 1 30.44 -19.47 35.04
N ALA A 2 29.76 -20.60 34.85
CA ALA A 2 28.76 -20.75 33.79
C ALA A 2 27.52 -19.93 34.16
N GLY A 3 27.24 -18.87 33.39
CA GLY A 3 26.07 -18.03 33.61
C GLY A 3 24.79 -18.84 33.49
N ARG A 4 24.06 -19.00 34.59
CA ARG A 4 22.70 -19.55 34.61
C ARG A 4 21.86 -18.75 33.61
N ARG A 5 21.62 -19.28 32.42
CA ARG A 5 20.55 -18.80 31.54
C ARG A 5 19.26 -19.00 32.33
N ARG A 6 18.63 -17.90 32.76
CA ARG A 6 17.27 -17.97 33.29
C ARG A 6 16.42 -18.64 32.21
N PRO A 7 15.67 -19.71 32.51
CA PRO A 7 14.81 -20.32 31.51
C PRO A 7 13.74 -19.29 31.16
N TRP A 8 13.81 -18.76 29.94
CA TRP A 8 12.76 -17.90 29.42
C TRP A 8 11.56 -18.78 29.09
N LYS A 9 10.36 -18.25 29.36
CA LYS A 9 9.09 -18.78 28.82
C LYS A 9 9.15 -18.77 27.29
N THR A 10 8.36 -19.62 26.65
CA THR A 10 8.36 -19.71 25.17
C THR A 10 7.85 -18.42 24.52
N TYR A 11 8.06 -18.29 23.21
CA TYR A 11 7.51 -17.18 22.44
C TYR A 11 5.98 -17.09 22.60
N GLU A 12 5.30 -18.22 22.53
CA GLU A 12 3.84 -18.34 22.63
C GLU A 12 3.34 -17.93 24.01
N GLU A 13 3.98 -18.41 25.09
CA GLU A 13 3.62 -18.03 26.45
C GLU A 13 3.81 -16.52 26.69
N ALA A 14 4.92 -15.96 26.18
CA ALA A 14 5.22 -14.54 26.36
C ALA A 14 4.32 -13.63 25.52
N SER A 15 4.00 -14.06 24.30
CA SER A 15 3.02 -13.41 23.41
C SER A 15 1.61 -13.47 23.99
N ALA A 16 1.18 -14.63 24.50
CA ALA A 16 -0.12 -14.81 25.12
C ALA A 16 -0.28 -13.93 26.36
N TRP A 17 0.76 -13.85 27.21
CA TRP A 17 0.76 -12.91 28.34
C TRP A 17 0.67 -11.46 27.86
N ALA A 18 1.44 -11.07 26.84
CA ALA A 18 1.40 -9.72 26.30
C ALA A 18 -0.02 -9.32 25.83
N GLN A 19 -0.69 -10.24 25.13
CA GLN A 19 -2.04 -10.06 24.62
C GLN A 19 -3.08 -10.03 25.75
N GLN A 20 -2.95 -10.91 26.76
CA GLN A 20 -3.80 -10.94 27.94
C GLN A 20 -3.71 -9.63 28.74
N GLU A 21 -2.50 -9.09 28.89
CA GLU A 21 -2.24 -7.80 29.55
C GLU A 21 -2.54 -6.59 28.66
N LYS A 22 -3.11 -6.82 27.47
CA LYS A 22 -3.49 -5.78 26.50
C LYS A 22 -2.33 -4.85 26.14
N ILE A 23 -1.12 -5.39 26.01
CA ILE A 23 0.08 -4.61 25.68
C ILE A 23 0.05 -4.21 24.20
N THR A 24 0.03 -2.91 23.90
CA THR A 24 -0.23 -2.41 22.53
C THR A 24 1.02 -1.96 21.76
N SER A 25 2.18 -1.88 22.41
CA SER A 25 3.40 -1.38 21.78
C SER A 25 4.67 -1.92 22.42
N ARG A 26 5.79 -1.74 21.72
CA ARG A 26 7.13 -2.01 22.25
C ARG A 26 7.42 -1.19 23.51
N ASP A 27 6.96 0.06 23.55
CA ASP A 27 7.24 0.94 24.68
C ASP A 27 6.42 0.51 25.89
N ASP A 28 5.16 0.09 25.68
CA ASP A 28 4.27 -0.49 26.71
C ASP A 28 4.93 -1.74 27.31
N TRP A 29 5.34 -2.64 26.42
CA TRP A 29 6.08 -3.83 26.80
C TRP A 29 7.27 -3.48 27.68
N ARG A 30 8.06 -2.48 27.32
CA ARG A 30 9.27 -2.09 28.07
C ARG A 30 8.95 -1.54 29.45
N THR A 31 7.85 -0.81 29.60
CA THR A 31 7.45 -0.19 30.87
C THR A 31 6.70 -1.13 31.81
N ARG A 32 6.11 -2.23 31.30
CA ARG A 32 5.34 -3.18 32.12
C ARG A 32 6.22 -4.03 33.03
N THR A 33 5.76 -4.23 34.27
CA THR A 33 6.30 -5.23 35.20
C THR A 33 5.95 -6.62 34.67
N LYS A 34 6.97 -7.42 34.34
CA LYS A 34 6.80 -8.72 33.70
C LYS A 34 6.92 -9.85 34.73
N PRO A 35 6.15 -10.94 34.58
CA PRO A 35 6.32 -12.12 35.40
C PRO A 35 7.66 -12.80 35.12
N GLN A 36 8.08 -13.67 36.04
CA GLN A 36 9.34 -14.39 35.93
C GLN A 36 9.41 -15.19 34.62
N GLY A 37 10.56 -15.11 33.94
CA GLY A 37 10.80 -15.83 32.69
C GLY A 37 10.29 -15.13 31.43
N ILE A 38 9.67 -13.95 31.54
CA ILE A 38 9.36 -13.12 30.36
C ILE A 38 10.53 -12.13 30.09
N PRO A 39 11.12 -12.13 28.88
CA PRO A 39 12.29 -11.31 28.59
C PRO A 39 11.96 -9.83 28.36
N LEU A 40 12.90 -8.93 28.69
CA LEU A 40 12.74 -7.52 28.36
C LEU A 40 12.86 -7.26 26.85
N ALA A 41 13.73 -8.02 26.17
CA ALA A 41 14.00 -7.93 24.74
C ALA A 41 13.64 -9.26 24.04
N PRO A 42 12.33 -9.56 23.86
CA PRO A 42 11.87 -10.80 23.24
C PRO A 42 12.43 -10.99 21.82
N GLU A 43 12.72 -9.90 21.09
CA GLU A 43 13.33 -9.95 19.75
C GLU A 43 14.73 -10.61 19.73
N HIS A 44 15.43 -10.62 20.86
CA HIS A 44 16.75 -11.23 20.99
C HIS A 44 16.72 -12.63 21.60
N VAL A 45 15.65 -12.95 22.31
CA VAL A 45 15.46 -14.26 22.94
C VAL A 45 14.80 -15.24 21.99
N TYR A 46 13.76 -14.80 21.28
CA TYR A 46 12.96 -15.61 20.35
C TYR A 46 13.38 -15.42 18.89
N LYS A 47 14.69 -15.37 18.61
CA LYS A 47 15.20 -14.95 17.29
C LYS A 47 14.67 -15.79 16.12
N ALA A 48 14.42 -17.07 16.34
CA ALA A 48 13.95 -17.97 15.28
C ALA A 48 12.45 -17.79 15.00
N GLU A 49 11.68 -17.44 16.03
CA GLU A 49 10.23 -17.30 16.02
C GLU A 49 9.77 -15.84 15.82
N TRP A 50 10.69 -14.88 15.97
CA TRP A 50 10.38 -13.45 16.00
C TRP A 50 9.88 -12.93 14.65
N GLN A 51 8.58 -12.69 14.58
CA GLN A 51 7.89 -12.11 13.43
C GLN A 51 7.66 -10.60 13.57
N GLY A 52 8.30 -9.98 14.57
CA GLY A 52 8.15 -8.57 14.90
C GLY A 52 7.14 -8.30 16.02
N TRP A 53 7.20 -7.08 16.57
CA TRP A 53 6.36 -6.65 17.69
C TRP A 53 4.86 -6.80 17.44
N ARG A 54 4.42 -6.71 16.19
CA ARG A 54 2.99 -6.82 15.86
C ARG A 54 2.46 -8.24 16.05
N ALA A 55 3.14 -9.22 15.46
CA ALA A 55 2.83 -10.63 15.63
C ALA A 55 2.94 -11.06 17.10
N PHE A 56 3.96 -10.55 17.80
CA PHE A 56 4.19 -10.85 19.20
C PHE A 56 3.13 -10.25 20.14
N LEU A 57 2.56 -9.09 19.80
CA LEU A 57 1.52 -8.44 20.62
C LEU A 57 0.09 -8.75 20.14
N GLY A 58 -0.09 -9.59 19.11
CA GLY A 58 -1.41 -9.87 18.54
C GLY A 58 -2.07 -8.67 17.86
N ILE A 59 -1.29 -7.72 17.34
CA ILE A 59 -1.80 -6.46 16.79
C ILE A 59 -1.70 -6.45 15.27
N SER A 60 -2.83 -6.24 14.61
CA SER A 60 -2.90 -6.10 13.16
C SER A 60 -2.46 -4.73 12.64
N LEU A 61 -2.02 -4.70 11.38
CA LEU A 61 -1.73 -3.44 10.66
C LEU A 61 -2.98 -2.58 10.59
N LEU A 62 -2.92 -1.31 11.00
CA LEU A 62 -4.03 -0.39 10.80
C LEU A 62 -4.14 0.02 9.32
N GLY A 63 -5.32 -0.18 8.75
CA GLY A 63 -5.65 0.29 7.41
C GLY A 63 -6.06 1.75 7.39
N GLY A 64 -5.39 2.58 6.60
CA GLY A 64 -5.91 3.90 6.17
C GLY A 64 -6.20 4.95 7.26
N ALA A 65 -5.90 4.69 8.54
CA ALA A 65 -5.96 5.64 9.64
C ALA A 65 -4.92 5.26 10.71
N SER A 66 -4.23 6.24 11.32
CA SER A 66 -3.24 5.99 12.39
C SER A 66 -3.90 5.53 13.71
N LYS A 67 -3.13 4.94 14.64
CA LYS A 67 -3.65 4.53 15.97
C LYS A 67 -4.29 5.72 16.68
N VAL A 68 -3.62 6.86 16.56
CA VAL A 68 -4.04 8.12 17.17
C VAL A 68 -5.36 8.60 16.56
N GLU A 69 -5.48 8.60 15.23
CA GLU A 69 -6.73 8.98 14.55
C GLU A 69 -7.91 8.11 14.97
N LEU A 70 -7.73 6.78 15.08
CA LEU A 70 -8.82 5.87 15.47
C LEU A 70 -9.30 6.12 16.88
N ILE A 71 -8.35 6.23 17.82
CA ILE A 71 -8.65 6.48 19.23
C ILE A 71 -9.30 7.86 19.37
N LEU A 72 -8.71 8.89 18.76
CA LEU A 72 -9.26 10.23 18.79
C LEU A 72 -10.66 10.28 18.18
N LYS A 73 -10.88 9.63 17.04
CA LYS A 73 -12.20 9.53 16.42
C LYS A 73 -13.21 8.84 17.32
N HIS A 74 -12.85 7.71 17.93
CA HIS A 74 -13.71 7.01 18.88
C HIS A 74 -14.09 7.90 20.07
N SER A 75 -13.10 8.59 20.65
CA SER A 75 -13.32 9.53 21.75
C SER A 75 -14.24 10.69 21.36
N LEU A 76 -13.98 11.29 20.20
CA LEU A 76 -14.76 12.44 19.75
C LEU A 76 -16.18 12.08 19.31
N ARG A 77 -16.46 10.82 18.94
CA ARG A 77 -17.83 10.35 18.66
C ARG A 77 -18.78 10.39 19.86
N GLN A 78 -18.25 10.47 21.09
CA GLN A 78 -19.07 10.66 22.28
C GLN A 78 -19.68 12.06 22.34
N VAL A 79 -19.09 13.04 21.63
CA VAL A 79 -19.48 14.45 21.69
C VAL A 79 -19.91 15.03 20.33
N LEU A 80 -19.36 14.50 19.23
CA LEU A 80 -19.61 14.91 17.85
C LEU A 80 -20.29 13.79 17.04
N ASN A 81 -21.08 14.17 16.03
CA ASN A 81 -21.73 13.24 15.13
C ASN A 81 -20.80 12.86 13.97
N LEU A 82 -19.69 12.18 14.30
CA LEU A 82 -18.66 11.84 13.31
C LEU A 82 -19.07 10.66 12.43
N ASP A 83 -18.77 10.77 11.13
CA ASP A 83 -18.94 9.68 10.15
C ASP A 83 -18.37 8.36 10.71
N PRO A 84 -19.15 7.27 10.82
CA PRO A 84 -18.72 6.03 11.47
C PRO A 84 -17.69 5.24 10.64
N ALA A 85 -17.56 5.57 9.35
CA ALA A 85 -16.62 4.90 8.46
C ALA A 85 -15.17 5.19 8.87
N ARG A 86 -14.30 4.17 8.81
CA ARG A 86 -12.87 4.31 9.12
C ARG A 86 -12.16 5.37 8.24
N MET A 87 -12.56 5.47 6.98
CA MET A 87 -12.10 6.51 6.06
C MET A 87 -13.25 7.49 5.79
N THR A 88 -13.04 8.77 6.10
CA THR A 88 -14.04 9.80 5.86
C THR A 88 -13.81 10.43 4.48
N ARG A 89 -14.88 10.65 3.71
CA ARG A 89 -14.82 11.29 2.39
C ARG A 89 -15.75 12.47 2.30
N ILE A 90 -15.25 13.63 1.85
CA ILE A 90 -16.06 14.80 1.56
C ILE A 90 -16.26 14.92 0.05
N ASN A 91 -17.52 15.02 -0.35
CA ASN A 91 -17.96 15.30 -1.72
C ASN A 91 -18.69 16.65 -1.71
N ASP A 92 -17.99 17.70 -2.13
CA ASP A 92 -18.42 19.11 -2.08
C ASP A 92 -18.55 19.74 -3.48
N GLY A 93 -18.84 18.91 -4.50
CA GLY A 93 -18.91 19.34 -5.90
C GLY A 93 -17.57 19.32 -6.64
N GLY A 94 -16.45 19.09 -5.94
CA GLY A 94 -15.13 18.85 -6.56
C GLY A 94 -14.69 17.38 -6.52
N ARG A 95 -13.38 17.13 -6.73
CA ARG A 95 -12.79 15.78 -6.58
C ARG A 95 -12.94 15.30 -5.13
N PRO A 96 -13.47 14.08 -4.87
CA PRO A 96 -13.62 13.56 -3.51
C PRO A 96 -12.33 13.67 -2.70
N MET A 97 -12.43 14.21 -1.48
CA MET A 97 -11.28 14.36 -0.58
C MET A 97 -11.40 13.44 0.61
N HIS A 98 -10.26 12.92 1.05
CA HIS A 98 -10.15 12.18 2.30
C HIS A 98 -9.84 13.14 3.45
N VAL A 99 -10.60 13.00 4.53
CA VAL A 99 -10.37 13.68 5.81
C VAL A 99 -10.36 12.63 6.92
N ASP A 100 -9.80 12.93 8.07
CA ASP A 100 -9.76 11.95 9.16
C ASP A 100 -11.14 11.80 9.81
N MET A 101 -11.76 12.93 10.16
CA MET A 101 -13.03 12.98 10.86
C MET A 101 -13.90 14.12 10.31
N ALA A 102 -15.20 13.86 10.17
CA ALA A 102 -16.16 14.90 9.78
C ALA A 102 -17.47 14.75 10.55
N ASP A 103 -17.96 15.86 11.11
CA ASP A 103 -19.32 16.06 11.57
C ASP A 103 -20.06 16.85 10.49
N ARG A 104 -20.96 16.19 9.76
CA ARG A 104 -21.61 16.76 8.58
C ARG A 104 -22.66 17.80 8.93
N GLU A 105 -23.33 17.61 10.05
CA GLU A 105 -24.39 18.51 10.52
C GLU A 105 -23.79 19.87 10.89
N ARG A 106 -22.63 19.87 11.57
CA ARG A 106 -21.89 21.08 11.91
C ARG A 106 -21.03 21.63 10.79
N ARG A 107 -20.87 20.87 9.71
CA ARG A 107 -19.86 21.12 8.67
C ARG A 107 -18.46 21.30 9.29
N LEU A 108 -18.08 20.40 10.18
CA LEU A 108 -16.80 20.41 10.88
C LEU A 108 -15.91 19.26 10.39
N VAL A 109 -14.65 19.55 10.10
CA VAL A 109 -13.58 18.58 9.83
C VAL A 109 -12.52 18.68 10.94
N ILE A 110 -12.07 17.52 11.41
CA ILE A 110 -10.92 17.39 12.30
C ILE A 110 -9.86 16.55 11.60
N GLU A 111 -8.65 17.09 11.47
CA GLU A 111 -7.47 16.40 10.92
C GLU A 111 -6.44 16.18 12.03
N TYR A 112 -5.83 15.01 12.09
CA TYR A 112 -4.72 14.72 12.97
C TYR A 112 -3.42 14.68 12.17
N ASP A 113 -2.51 15.60 12.47
CA ASP A 113 -1.22 15.70 11.79
C ASP A 113 -0.11 15.09 12.66
N GLY A 114 0.32 13.88 12.31
CA GLY A 114 1.47 13.22 12.95
C GLY A 114 2.81 13.76 12.45
N SER A 115 3.74 14.05 13.37
CA SER A 115 5.04 14.67 13.07
C SER A 115 5.94 13.82 12.15
N ALA A 116 5.77 12.50 12.14
CA ALA A 116 6.58 11.57 11.37
C ALA A 116 6.31 11.57 9.85
N TRP A 117 5.16 12.07 9.40
CA TRP A 117 4.70 11.98 8.01
C TRP A 117 4.53 13.33 7.32
N HIS A 118 4.82 14.42 8.02
CA HIS A 118 4.59 15.76 7.50
C HIS A 118 5.80 16.24 6.70
N LYS A 119 5.77 15.96 5.39
CA LYS A 119 6.80 16.42 4.43
C LYS A 119 6.33 17.52 3.49
N ASP A 120 5.04 17.90 3.49
CA ASP A 120 4.49 18.76 2.43
C ASP A 120 3.38 19.74 2.90
N VAL A 121 3.79 20.79 3.62
CA VAL A 121 2.93 21.86 4.17
C VAL A 121 2.08 22.56 3.10
N VAL A 122 2.55 22.60 1.84
CA VAL A 122 1.85 23.28 0.73
C VAL A 122 0.56 22.54 0.33
N HIS A 123 0.57 21.20 0.38
CA HIS A 123 -0.62 20.41 0.06
C HIS A 123 -1.71 20.60 1.13
N ASP A 124 -1.29 20.74 2.39
CA ASP A 124 -2.16 20.93 3.54
C ASP A 124 -2.91 22.26 3.51
N HIS A 125 -2.25 23.37 3.12
CA HIS A 125 -2.91 24.66 2.97
C HIS A 125 -3.99 24.65 1.88
N ARG A 126 -3.72 24.02 0.72
CA ARG A 126 -4.71 23.94 -0.37
C ARG A 126 -5.93 23.12 0.01
N LYS A 127 -5.73 22.00 0.72
CA LYS A 127 -6.82 21.16 1.21
C LYS A 127 -7.70 21.93 2.21
N THR A 128 -7.07 22.60 3.18
CA THR A 128 -7.78 23.40 4.18
C THR A 128 -8.53 24.58 3.54
N GLN A 129 -7.90 25.31 2.61
CA GLN A 129 -8.55 26.40 1.90
C GLN A 129 -9.79 25.93 1.14
N ARG A 130 -9.68 24.83 0.37
CA ARG A 130 -10.82 24.28 -0.36
C ARG A 130 -11.97 23.87 0.57
N LEU A 131 -11.68 23.25 1.72
CA LEU A 131 -12.71 22.90 2.70
C LEU A 131 -13.39 24.15 3.27
N ASN A 132 -12.61 25.17 3.62
CA ASN A 132 -13.13 26.45 4.11
C ASN A 132 -14.00 27.14 3.05
N ASP A 133 -13.56 27.19 1.79
CA ASP A 133 -14.32 27.77 0.66
C ASP A 133 -15.63 27.02 0.43
N ALA A 134 -15.64 25.70 0.65
CA ALA A 134 -16.84 24.88 0.59
C ALA A 134 -17.74 25.06 1.82
N GLY A 135 -17.33 25.85 2.83
CA GLY A 135 -18.08 26.15 4.06
C GLY A 135 -17.84 25.18 5.21
N TRP A 136 -16.75 24.41 5.20
CA TRP A 136 -16.37 23.56 6.33
C TRP A 136 -15.47 24.32 7.29
N THR A 137 -15.70 24.18 8.59
CA THR A 137 -14.71 24.56 9.61
C THR A 137 -13.68 23.44 9.72
N VAL A 138 -12.39 23.76 9.55
CA VAL A 138 -11.30 22.79 9.71
C VAL A 138 -10.54 23.08 10.99
N ILE A 139 -10.36 22.05 11.82
CA ILE A 139 -9.54 22.06 13.03
C ILE A 139 -8.42 21.04 12.86
N ARG A 140 -7.15 21.45 13.03
CA ARG A 140 -6.03 20.51 13.02
C ARG A 140 -5.53 20.23 14.44
N VAL A 141 -5.36 18.95 14.72
CA VAL A 141 -4.68 18.43 15.92
C VAL A 141 -3.23 18.14 15.53
N ARG A 142 -2.32 19.02 15.94
CA ARG A 142 -0.92 19.09 15.47
C ARG A 142 0.01 18.43 16.49
N GLU A 143 0.62 17.30 16.15
CA GLU A 143 1.60 16.64 17.02
C GLU A 143 2.92 17.42 17.09
N THR A 144 3.41 17.73 18.29
CA THR A 144 4.73 18.34 18.50
C THR A 144 5.83 17.56 17.75
N PRO A 145 6.74 18.23 17.00
CA PRO A 145 7.03 19.67 17.01
C PRO A 145 6.31 20.49 15.92
N LEU A 146 5.23 19.99 15.35
CA LEU A 146 4.52 20.70 14.30
C LEU A 146 3.92 22.03 14.82
N ALA A 147 4.19 23.12 14.10
CA ALA A 147 3.58 24.42 14.36
C ALA A 147 2.09 24.41 13.98
N LEU A 148 1.28 25.21 14.69
CA LEU A 148 -0.12 25.47 14.34
C LEU A 148 -0.18 26.19 12.98
N LEU A 149 -1.16 25.84 12.14
CA LEU A 149 -1.39 26.56 10.89
C LEU A 149 -2.41 27.69 11.09
N ASP A 150 -3.40 27.46 11.94
CA ASP A 150 -4.36 28.43 12.43
C ASP A 150 -4.26 28.52 13.97
N PRO A 151 -3.68 29.57 14.55
CA PRO A 151 -3.49 29.67 16.01
C PRO A 151 -4.80 29.84 16.79
N VAL A 152 -5.91 30.11 16.11
CA VAL A 152 -7.24 30.21 16.74
C VAL A 152 -7.91 28.84 16.73
N ARG A 153 -7.90 28.14 15.58
CA ARG A 153 -8.66 26.90 15.39
C ARG A 153 -7.87 25.65 15.70
N ASP A 154 -6.57 25.62 15.47
CA ASP A 154 -5.75 24.43 15.67
C ASP A 154 -5.33 24.24 17.13
N VAL A 155 -4.98 23.01 17.48
CA VAL A 155 -4.48 22.65 18.80
C VAL A 155 -3.20 21.85 18.69
N GLN A 156 -2.22 22.16 19.54
CA GLN A 156 -0.99 21.37 19.64
C GLN A 156 -1.15 20.27 20.68
N VAL A 157 -0.68 19.08 20.36
CA VAL A 157 -0.67 17.94 21.28
C VAL A 157 0.71 17.28 21.34
N GLY A 158 1.05 16.75 22.50
CA GLY A 158 2.24 15.90 22.64
C GLY A 158 2.10 14.58 21.89
N ARG A 159 3.23 13.93 21.60
CA ARG A 159 3.24 12.58 21.00
C ARG A 159 2.62 11.57 21.96
N ALA A 160 1.53 10.93 21.53
CA ALA A 160 0.90 9.86 22.29
C ALA A 160 1.66 8.54 22.04
N THR A 161 2.23 7.94 23.09
CA THR A 161 2.94 6.67 22.99
C THR A 161 2.20 5.51 23.65
N LEU A 162 1.41 5.78 24.72
CA LEU A 162 0.78 4.77 25.57
C LEU A 162 -0.55 5.21 26.17
N ASN A 163 -0.60 6.42 26.73
CA ASN A 163 -1.80 7.02 27.29
C ASN A 163 -2.30 8.14 26.36
N TYR A 164 -3.44 7.90 25.71
CA TYR A 164 -4.07 8.87 24.81
C TYR A 164 -4.96 9.87 25.55
N GLY A 165 -5.29 9.62 26.82
CA GLY A 165 -6.15 10.45 27.67
C GLY A 165 -5.74 11.91 27.72
N PRO A 166 -4.46 12.26 28.02
CA PRO A 166 -4.00 13.64 28.02
C PRO A 166 -4.19 14.35 26.66
N MET A 167 -3.92 13.66 25.56
CA MET A 167 -4.11 14.18 24.21
C MET A 167 -5.60 14.42 23.93
N ILE A 168 -6.45 13.43 24.19
CA ILE A 168 -7.91 13.53 24.02
C ILE A 168 -8.46 14.68 24.87
N GLY A 169 -8.07 14.75 26.14
CA GLY A 169 -8.48 15.81 27.06
C GLY A 169 -8.06 17.20 26.58
N THR A 170 -6.87 17.33 25.98
CA THR A 170 -6.41 18.57 25.35
C THR A 170 -7.31 18.97 24.18
N VAL A 171 -7.63 18.01 23.29
CA VAL A 171 -8.51 18.26 22.15
C VAL A 171 -9.92 18.64 22.61
N LEU A 172 -10.50 17.92 23.58
CA LEU A 172 -11.82 18.23 24.13
C LEU A 172 -11.89 19.62 24.77
N LYS A 173 -10.89 19.98 25.59
CA LYS A 173 -10.80 21.33 26.19
C LYS A 173 -10.65 22.42 25.12
N HIS A 174 -9.93 22.13 24.04
CA HIS A 174 -9.82 23.07 22.92
C HIS A 174 -11.16 23.24 22.20
N LEU A 175 -11.88 22.16 21.89
CA LEU A 175 -13.23 22.22 21.32
C LEU A 175 -14.19 23.02 22.22
N GLN A 176 -14.14 22.79 23.53
CA GLN A 176 -14.91 23.57 24.52
C GLN A 176 -14.60 25.07 24.41
N SER A 177 -13.32 25.42 24.34
CA SER A 177 -12.91 26.82 24.21
C SER A 177 -13.37 27.46 22.89
N LEU A 178 -13.47 26.67 21.80
CA LEU A 178 -14.00 27.13 20.51
C LEU A 178 -15.51 27.37 20.55
N VAL A 179 -16.24 26.58 21.34
CA VAL A 179 -17.67 26.83 21.62
C VAL A 179 -17.84 28.12 22.42
N GLU A 180 -17.07 28.29 23.51
CA GLU A 180 -17.16 29.46 24.40
C GLU A 180 -16.89 30.80 23.69
N ARG A 181 -15.98 30.79 22.72
CA ARG A 181 -15.64 31.97 21.91
C ARG A 181 -16.54 32.17 20.67
N GLY A 182 -17.50 31.27 20.43
CA GLY A 182 -18.42 31.33 19.30
C GLY A 182 -17.85 30.88 17.95
N THR A 183 -16.66 30.26 17.92
CA THR A 183 -16.09 29.69 16.69
C THR A 183 -16.79 28.41 16.26
N LEU A 184 -17.30 27.63 17.22
CA LEU A 184 -18.18 26.48 16.98
C LEU A 184 -19.56 26.75 17.58
N PRO A 185 -20.65 26.33 16.91
CA PRO A 185 -21.97 26.40 17.49
C PRO A 185 -22.05 25.49 18.73
N ASP A 186 -22.65 25.99 19.82
CA ASP A 186 -22.79 25.19 21.03
C ASP A 186 -23.76 24.03 20.81
N ASP A 187 -25.02 24.27 20.43
CA ASP A 187 -26.06 23.25 20.10
C ASP A 187 -26.07 21.95 20.98
N GLY A 188 -25.62 22.06 22.23
CA GLY A 188 -25.45 20.95 23.18
C GLY A 188 -24.07 20.28 23.21
N LEU A 189 -23.15 20.64 22.32
CA LEU A 189 -21.75 20.21 22.28
C LEU A 189 -21.00 20.53 23.58
N GLY A 190 -21.14 21.73 24.15
CA GLY A 190 -20.45 22.10 25.38
C GLY A 190 -20.82 21.19 26.56
N ALA A 191 -22.11 20.89 26.71
CA ALA A 191 -22.58 19.95 27.72
C ALA A 191 -22.05 18.51 27.51
N LYS A 192 -22.01 18.04 26.25
CA LYS A 192 -21.43 16.73 25.91
C LYS A 192 -19.93 16.67 26.21
N ILE A 193 -19.18 17.72 25.87
CA ILE A 193 -17.75 17.82 26.19
C ILE A 193 -17.52 17.80 27.71
N ALA A 194 -18.29 18.57 28.46
CA ALA A 194 -18.20 18.60 29.92
C ALA A 194 -18.49 17.22 30.54
N ALA A 195 -19.41 16.44 29.98
CA ALA A 195 -19.67 15.07 30.40
C ALA A 195 -18.50 14.12 30.06
N ALA A 196 -17.98 14.18 28.82
CA ALA A 196 -16.87 13.34 28.38
C ALA A 196 -15.57 13.61 29.17
N LEU A 197 -15.34 14.85 29.59
CA LEU A 197 -14.17 15.21 30.43
C LEU A 197 -14.25 14.65 31.86
N LYS A 198 -15.45 14.31 32.37
CA LYS A 198 -15.63 13.71 33.69
C LYS A 198 -15.39 12.20 33.69
N ILE A 199 -15.63 11.55 32.56
CA ILE A 199 -15.52 10.10 32.39
C ILE A 199 -14.60 9.83 31.19
N PRO A 200 -13.29 9.98 31.35
CA PRO A 200 -12.34 9.70 30.28
C PRO A 200 -12.39 8.22 29.89
N ILE A 201 -12.13 7.94 28.61
CA ILE A 201 -12.08 6.57 28.09
C ILE A 201 -11.02 5.76 28.83
N ASP A 202 -11.39 4.53 29.19
CA ASP A 202 -10.51 3.58 29.85
C ASP A 202 -9.35 3.19 28.91
N GLU A 203 -8.13 3.13 29.45
CA GLU A 203 -6.94 2.75 28.69
C GLU A 203 -7.08 1.34 28.08
N THR A 204 -7.85 0.44 28.73
CA THR A 204 -8.08 -0.91 28.21
C THR A 204 -9.01 -0.94 26.99
N GLU A 205 -9.86 0.08 26.82
CA GLU A 205 -10.74 0.24 25.65
C GLU A 205 -9.92 0.66 24.42
N PHE A 206 -8.82 1.40 24.60
CA PHE A 206 -7.90 1.71 23.51
C PHE A 206 -7.32 0.46 22.86
N TYR A 207 -7.04 -0.61 23.64
CA TYR A 207 -6.58 -1.89 23.09
C TYR A 207 -7.63 -2.47 22.14
N ASP A 208 -8.89 -2.51 22.56
CA ASP A 208 -9.97 -3.09 21.77
C ASP A 208 -10.23 -2.29 20.48
N ILE A 209 -10.00 -0.96 20.50
CA ILE A 209 -10.04 -0.08 19.31
C ILE A 209 -8.84 -0.33 18.39
N ILE A 210 -7.62 -0.43 18.95
CA ILE A 210 -6.38 -0.61 18.17
C ILE A 210 -6.27 -2.03 17.60
N ALA A 211 -6.82 -3.04 18.29
CA ALA A 211 -6.85 -4.42 17.83
C ALA A 211 -7.67 -4.61 16.54
N GLN A 212 -8.54 -3.65 16.20
CA GLN A 212 -9.34 -3.63 14.96
C GLN A 212 -8.52 -3.19 13.73
N GLY A 213 -7.38 -3.84 13.47
CA GLY A 213 -6.60 -3.66 12.25
C GLY A 213 -7.17 -4.41 11.04
N TRP A 214 -6.35 -4.56 10.00
CA TRP A 214 -6.60 -5.53 8.96
C TRP A 214 -6.73 -6.92 9.62
N VAL A 215 -7.73 -7.71 9.25
CA VAL A 215 -7.80 -9.12 9.67
C VAL A 215 -6.54 -9.87 9.24
N SER A 216 -6.25 -11.02 9.83
CA SER A 216 -5.07 -11.81 9.47
C SER A 216 -5.06 -12.17 7.97
N TYR A 217 -3.91 -12.63 7.46
CA TYR A 217 -3.83 -13.14 6.09
C TYR A 217 -4.86 -14.25 5.87
N GLU A 218 -5.01 -15.16 6.84
CA GLU A 218 -5.92 -16.30 6.83
C GLU A 218 -7.38 -15.85 6.80
N GLU A 219 -7.75 -14.87 7.61
CA GLU A 219 -9.11 -14.32 7.67
C GLU A 219 -9.47 -13.55 6.39
N ALA A 220 -8.55 -12.71 5.89
CA ALA A 220 -8.74 -11.98 4.62
C ALA A 220 -8.88 -12.95 3.43
N SER A 221 -8.05 -14.00 3.41
CA SER A 221 -8.09 -15.09 2.44
C SER A 221 -9.41 -15.87 2.51
N ALA A 222 -9.86 -16.24 3.72
CA ALA A 222 -11.11 -16.94 3.94
C ALA A 222 -12.32 -16.12 3.46
N TRP A 223 -12.35 -14.82 3.76
CA TRP A 223 -13.38 -13.93 3.25
C TRP A 223 -13.38 -13.85 1.72
N ALA A 224 -12.20 -13.73 1.09
CA ALA A 224 -12.07 -13.67 -0.36
C ALA A 224 -12.67 -14.92 -1.03
N ARG A 225 -12.34 -16.09 -0.48
CA ARG A 225 -12.82 -17.40 -0.92
C ARG A 225 -14.32 -17.55 -0.72
N GLN A 226 -14.84 -17.16 0.45
CA GLN A 226 -16.28 -17.20 0.75
C GLN A 226 -17.10 -16.33 -0.23
N ARG A 227 -16.52 -15.23 -0.70
CA ARG A 227 -17.16 -14.33 -1.68
C ARG A 227 -16.95 -14.77 -3.14
N GLY A 228 -16.34 -15.93 -3.37
CA GLY A 228 -16.13 -16.49 -4.71
C GLY A 228 -15.22 -15.63 -5.59
N ILE A 229 -14.26 -14.91 -4.99
CA ILE A 229 -13.32 -14.08 -5.74
C ILE A 229 -12.21 -15.00 -6.28
N MET A 230 -12.11 -15.12 -7.60
CA MET A 230 -11.27 -16.14 -8.24
C MET A 230 -9.96 -15.60 -8.84
N SER A 231 -9.88 -14.29 -9.07
CA SER A 231 -8.72 -13.69 -9.74
C SER A 231 -8.29 -12.35 -9.16
N PHE A 232 -7.10 -11.91 -9.56
CA PHE A 232 -6.61 -10.55 -9.31
C PHE A 232 -7.61 -9.50 -9.79
N ASP A 233 -8.14 -9.65 -11.01
CA ASP A 233 -9.07 -8.68 -11.58
C ASP A 233 -10.39 -8.65 -10.80
N ASP A 234 -10.92 -9.82 -10.43
CA ASP A 234 -12.14 -9.93 -9.62
C ASP A 234 -11.97 -9.24 -8.26
N TRP A 235 -10.78 -9.39 -7.65
CA TRP A 235 -10.46 -8.71 -6.40
C TRP A 235 -10.57 -7.20 -6.55
N PHE A 236 -9.98 -6.62 -7.60
CA PHE A 236 -10.03 -5.17 -7.80
C PHE A 236 -11.41 -4.66 -8.22
N VAL A 237 -12.23 -5.48 -8.88
CA VAL A 237 -13.64 -5.18 -9.10
C VAL A 237 -14.39 -5.17 -7.77
N ARG A 238 -14.21 -6.21 -6.94
CA ARG A 238 -14.84 -6.34 -5.63
C ARG A 238 -14.47 -5.20 -4.69
N VAL A 239 -13.19 -4.81 -4.69
CA VAL A 239 -12.65 -3.67 -3.92
C VAL A 239 -13.33 -2.37 -4.27
N LYS A 240 -13.90 -2.17 -5.46
CA LYS A 240 -14.58 -0.91 -5.83
C LYS A 240 -15.99 -0.81 -5.26
N ARG A 241 -16.62 -1.92 -4.86
CA ARG A 241 -17.98 -1.92 -4.33
C ARG A 241 -18.04 -1.25 -2.96
N SER A 242 -19.19 -0.62 -2.66
CA SER A 242 -19.43 0.10 -1.41
C SER A 242 -19.46 -0.82 -0.18
N ASP A 243 -19.88 -2.07 -0.37
CA ASP A 243 -19.98 -3.11 0.66
C ASP A 243 -18.67 -3.86 0.92
N PHE A 244 -17.56 -3.47 0.28
CA PHE A 244 -16.26 -4.05 0.58
C PHE A 244 -15.81 -3.61 1.99
N PRO A 245 -15.38 -4.53 2.87
CA PRO A 245 -15.01 -4.22 4.25
C PRO A 245 -13.64 -3.53 4.34
N ARG A 246 -13.52 -2.30 3.80
CA ARG A 246 -12.29 -1.49 3.75
C ARG A 246 -11.69 -1.18 5.12
N GLY A 247 -12.44 -1.39 6.20
CA GLY A 247 -11.96 -1.25 7.57
C GLY A 247 -11.12 -2.44 8.04
N ASN A 248 -11.38 -3.63 7.49
CA ASN A 248 -10.87 -4.91 8.00
C ASN A 248 -10.11 -5.70 6.94
N ILE A 249 -10.37 -5.53 5.63
CA ILE A 249 -9.67 -6.24 4.57
C ILE A 249 -8.88 -5.27 3.69
N PRO A 250 -7.55 -5.44 3.55
CA PRO A 250 -6.73 -4.51 2.81
C PRO A 250 -7.04 -4.56 1.32
N THR A 251 -7.15 -3.41 0.68
CA THR A 251 -7.36 -3.35 -0.79
C THR A 251 -6.16 -3.89 -1.58
N ARG A 252 -4.96 -3.83 -0.98
CA ARG A 252 -3.70 -4.35 -1.52
C ARG A 252 -3.09 -5.35 -0.52
N PRO A 253 -3.66 -6.57 -0.41
CA PRO A 253 -3.24 -7.55 0.61
C PRO A 253 -1.75 -7.93 0.48
N TYR A 254 -1.21 -8.00 -0.73
CA TYR A 254 0.21 -8.28 -1.00
C TYR A 254 1.19 -7.26 -0.42
N ALA A 255 0.76 -6.02 -0.20
CA ALA A 255 1.60 -4.99 0.42
C ALA A 255 1.54 -5.05 1.95
N ILE A 256 0.44 -5.56 2.49
CA ILE A 256 0.15 -5.63 3.92
C ILE A 256 0.72 -6.94 4.51
N TYR A 257 0.42 -8.07 3.90
CA TYR A 257 0.84 -9.41 4.35
C TYR A 257 2.16 -9.83 3.70
N LYS A 258 3.14 -8.92 3.61
CA LYS A 258 4.33 -9.12 2.76
C LYS A 258 5.15 -10.37 3.16
N ALA A 259 5.15 -10.74 4.44
CA ALA A 259 5.90 -11.91 4.92
C ALA A 259 5.16 -13.22 4.61
N GLU A 260 3.83 -13.19 4.61
CA GLU A 260 2.93 -14.32 4.42
C GLU A 260 2.49 -14.48 2.95
N TRP A 261 2.73 -13.46 2.12
CA TRP A 261 2.21 -13.40 0.76
C TRP A 261 2.87 -14.40 -0.18
N GLN A 262 2.14 -15.46 -0.51
CA GLN A 262 2.59 -16.50 -1.44
C GLN A 262 2.09 -16.32 -2.88
N GLY A 263 1.32 -15.25 -3.13
CA GLY A 263 0.71 -14.94 -4.42
C GLY A 263 -0.81 -15.07 -4.40
N TRP A 264 -1.45 -14.56 -5.46
CA TRP A 264 -2.91 -14.52 -5.56
C TRP A 264 -3.56 -15.91 -5.55
N GLY A 265 -2.94 -16.93 -6.13
CA GLY A 265 -3.51 -18.27 -6.11
C GLY A 265 -3.59 -18.89 -4.71
N ALA A 266 -2.59 -18.62 -3.85
CA ALA A 266 -2.61 -19.05 -2.46
C ALA A 266 -3.63 -18.25 -1.65
N PHE A 267 -3.69 -16.93 -1.85
CA PHE A 267 -4.62 -16.05 -1.15
C PHE A 267 -6.09 -16.31 -1.52
N LEU A 268 -6.39 -16.48 -2.81
CA LEU A 268 -7.76 -16.72 -3.29
C LEU A 268 -8.16 -18.21 -3.27
N GLY A 269 -7.24 -19.11 -2.91
CA GLY A 269 -7.51 -20.56 -2.89
C GLY A 269 -7.73 -21.17 -4.28
N THR A 270 -7.25 -20.51 -5.35
CA THR A 270 -7.47 -20.96 -6.74
C THR A 270 -6.40 -21.90 -7.27
N GLY A 271 -5.39 -22.24 -6.44
CA GLY A 271 -4.28 -23.11 -6.86
C GLY A 271 -3.39 -22.53 -7.96
N SER A 272 -3.58 -21.25 -8.33
CA SER A 272 -2.84 -20.60 -9.40
C SER A 272 -1.40 -20.30 -8.97
N ILE A 273 -0.45 -21.09 -9.51
CA ILE A 273 0.99 -20.90 -9.27
C ILE A 273 1.52 -19.76 -10.17
N PRO A 274 2.28 -18.78 -9.65
CA PRO A 274 2.92 -17.76 -10.47
C PRO A 274 3.80 -18.39 -11.56
N THR A 275 3.79 -17.84 -12.77
CA THR A 275 4.48 -18.40 -13.94
C THR A 275 5.95 -18.75 -13.68
N TYR A 276 6.67 -17.93 -12.90
CA TYR A 276 8.08 -18.16 -12.57
C TYR A 276 8.34 -19.29 -11.56
N LYS A 277 7.31 -19.79 -10.87
CA LYS A 277 7.38 -20.96 -9.97
C LYS A 277 6.78 -22.23 -10.60
N LYS A 278 6.24 -22.14 -11.82
CA LYS A 278 5.69 -23.33 -12.50
C LYS A 278 6.85 -24.21 -12.97
N PRO A 279 6.84 -25.51 -12.65
CA PRO A 279 7.80 -26.46 -13.21
C PRO A 279 7.41 -26.70 -14.67
N PHE A 280 7.94 -25.89 -15.58
CA PHE A 280 7.77 -26.13 -17.01
C PHE A 280 8.67 -27.27 -17.46
N ARG A 281 8.20 -28.06 -18.42
CA ARG A 281 9.04 -29.03 -19.14
C ARG A 281 10.17 -28.31 -19.88
N SER A 282 11.21 -29.05 -20.26
CA SER A 282 12.32 -28.49 -21.04
C SER A 282 11.87 -27.90 -22.38
N TYR A 283 12.71 -27.05 -22.98
CA TYR A 283 12.46 -26.48 -24.31
C TYR A 283 12.13 -27.57 -25.34
N ASP A 284 12.92 -28.65 -25.36
CA ASP A 284 12.78 -29.74 -26.33
C ASP A 284 11.48 -30.52 -26.13
N GLU A 285 11.07 -30.79 -24.89
CA GLU A 285 9.80 -31.45 -24.60
C GLU A 285 8.59 -30.57 -24.99
N ALA A 286 8.63 -29.27 -24.67
CA ALA A 286 7.57 -28.33 -25.04
C ALA A 286 7.47 -28.15 -26.56
N ARG A 287 8.62 -28.13 -27.24
CA ARG A 287 8.74 -28.12 -28.71
C ARG A 287 8.19 -29.38 -29.33
N ALA A 288 8.56 -30.56 -28.82
CA ALA A 288 8.06 -31.84 -29.31
C ALA A 288 6.54 -31.94 -29.19
N TRP A 289 5.99 -31.49 -28.05
CA TRP A 289 4.55 -31.40 -27.85
C TRP A 289 3.89 -30.44 -28.86
N ALA A 290 4.45 -29.26 -29.09
CA ALA A 290 3.93 -28.29 -30.06
C ALA A 290 3.80 -28.88 -31.47
N GLN A 291 4.81 -29.65 -31.88
CA GLN A 291 4.89 -30.30 -33.19
C GLN A 291 3.94 -31.50 -33.29
N GLN A 292 3.85 -32.32 -32.23
CA GLN A 292 2.89 -33.42 -32.14
C GLN A 292 1.45 -32.91 -32.28
N GLU A 293 1.14 -31.78 -31.64
CA GLU A 293 -0.15 -31.10 -31.71
C GLU A 293 -0.38 -30.34 -33.02
N LYS A 294 0.56 -30.41 -33.97
CA LYS A 294 0.50 -29.77 -35.29
C LYS A 294 0.22 -28.26 -35.22
N ILE A 295 0.76 -27.60 -34.19
CA ILE A 295 0.62 -26.15 -34.02
C ILE A 295 1.62 -25.46 -34.94
N THR A 296 1.14 -24.78 -35.98
CA THR A 296 2.02 -24.20 -37.02
C THR A 296 2.19 -22.67 -36.93
N THR A 297 1.54 -21.99 -35.98
CA THR A 297 1.67 -20.54 -35.83
C THR A 297 1.71 -20.11 -34.37
N ALA A 298 2.40 -19.00 -34.07
CA ALA A 298 2.37 -18.37 -32.75
C ALA A 298 0.94 -18.06 -32.29
N LYS A 299 0.10 -17.61 -33.24
CA LYS A 299 -1.33 -17.34 -33.01
C LYS A 299 -2.09 -18.62 -32.62
N GLY A 300 -1.77 -19.75 -33.27
CA GLY A 300 -2.29 -21.08 -32.93
C GLY A 300 -1.83 -21.54 -31.56
N TRP A 301 -0.54 -21.33 -31.25
CA TRP A 301 0.01 -21.61 -29.91
C TRP A 301 -0.76 -20.89 -28.82
N LYS A 302 -0.99 -19.58 -28.95
CA LYS A 302 -1.73 -18.81 -27.93
C LYS A 302 -3.17 -19.31 -27.71
N ARG A 303 -3.84 -19.83 -28.74
CA ARG A 303 -5.21 -20.34 -28.64
C ARG A 303 -5.33 -21.77 -28.13
N ARG A 304 -4.32 -22.61 -28.35
CA ARG A 304 -4.39 -24.03 -27.97
C ARG A 304 -4.40 -24.18 -26.44
N ALA A 305 -5.33 -24.97 -25.91
CA ALA A 305 -5.25 -25.42 -24.52
C ALA A 305 -4.00 -26.29 -24.32
N LYS A 306 -3.16 -25.94 -23.35
CA LYS A 306 -1.89 -26.62 -23.08
C LYS A 306 -1.95 -27.33 -21.73
N PRO A 307 -1.20 -28.43 -21.58
CA PRO A 307 -0.81 -28.95 -20.28
C PRO A 307 -0.25 -27.85 -19.36
N ASN A 308 -0.48 -27.99 -18.04
CA ASN A 308 -0.08 -26.97 -17.06
C ASN A 308 1.44 -26.76 -16.94
N ASP A 309 2.22 -27.75 -17.39
CA ASP A 309 3.68 -27.78 -17.44
C ASP A 309 4.25 -27.31 -18.80
N ILE A 310 3.41 -26.78 -19.69
CA ILE A 310 3.83 -26.14 -20.95
C ILE A 310 3.53 -24.64 -20.90
N PRO A 311 4.55 -23.78 -21.12
CA PRO A 311 4.38 -22.34 -20.94
C PRO A 311 3.55 -21.68 -22.03
N SER A 312 2.70 -20.72 -21.65
CA SER A 312 1.97 -19.88 -22.60
C SER A 312 2.89 -18.94 -23.40
N ASP A 313 4.00 -18.51 -22.80
CA ASP A 313 5.02 -17.61 -23.36
C ASP A 313 6.40 -18.32 -23.40
N PRO A 314 6.59 -19.28 -24.31
CA PRO A 314 7.81 -20.10 -24.33
C PRO A 314 9.07 -19.27 -24.65
N ASP A 315 8.94 -18.15 -25.38
CA ASP A 315 10.02 -17.20 -25.66
C ASP A 315 10.55 -16.48 -24.41
N ARG A 316 9.71 -16.36 -23.37
CA ARG A 316 10.08 -15.77 -22.09
C ARG A 316 10.65 -16.79 -21.12
N VAL A 317 10.16 -18.04 -21.19
CA VAL A 317 10.58 -19.14 -20.31
C VAL A 317 11.89 -19.75 -20.77
N TYR A 318 12.04 -20.04 -22.07
CA TYR A 318 13.22 -20.68 -22.66
C TYR A 318 14.16 -19.64 -23.30
N LYS A 319 14.37 -18.51 -22.64
CA LYS A 319 15.04 -17.34 -23.24
C LYS A 319 16.44 -17.66 -23.80
N ALA A 320 17.16 -18.61 -23.20
CA ALA A 320 18.51 -18.98 -23.63
C ALA A 320 18.48 -19.94 -24.84
N GLU A 321 17.47 -20.80 -24.92
CA GLU A 321 17.30 -21.82 -25.97
C GLU A 321 16.38 -21.35 -27.12
N TRP A 322 15.75 -20.19 -26.98
CA TRP A 322 14.73 -19.71 -27.91
C TRP A 322 15.31 -19.29 -29.26
N GLN A 323 15.11 -20.13 -30.27
CA GLN A 323 15.53 -19.90 -31.66
C GLN A 323 14.41 -19.32 -32.55
N GLY A 324 13.33 -18.84 -31.95
CA GLY A 324 12.17 -18.30 -32.67
C GLY A 324 11.06 -19.32 -32.91
N TRP A 325 9.91 -18.80 -33.33
CA TRP A 325 8.69 -19.60 -33.52
C TRP A 325 8.84 -20.68 -34.59
N GLY A 326 9.61 -20.43 -35.66
CA GLY A 326 9.84 -21.43 -36.71
C GLY A 326 10.55 -22.68 -36.19
N ALA A 327 11.60 -22.50 -35.38
CA ALA A 327 12.35 -23.59 -34.76
C ALA A 327 11.52 -24.34 -33.70
N PHE A 328 10.75 -23.58 -32.90
CA PHE A 328 9.91 -24.14 -31.84
C PHE A 328 8.69 -24.91 -32.38
N LEU A 329 8.06 -24.44 -33.47
CA LEU A 329 6.86 -25.05 -34.04
C LEU A 329 7.14 -26.05 -35.18
N GLY A 330 8.39 -26.17 -35.64
CA GLY A 330 8.77 -27.08 -36.72
C GLY A 330 8.28 -26.64 -38.10
N THR A 331 8.10 -25.32 -38.33
CA THR A 331 7.49 -24.79 -39.55
C THR A 331 8.49 -24.25 -40.58
N GLY A 332 9.79 -24.33 -40.27
CA GLY A 332 10.87 -23.87 -41.15
C GLY A 332 10.91 -22.34 -41.37
N ASN A 333 10.03 -21.58 -40.75
CA ASN A 333 9.92 -20.14 -40.96
C ASN A 333 10.92 -19.39 -40.07
N THR A 334 12.14 -19.16 -40.58
CA THR A 334 13.25 -18.48 -39.89
C THR A 334 13.20 -16.95 -39.99
N TYR A 335 12.03 -16.34 -40.24
CA TYR A 335 11.90 -14.88 -40.22
C TYR A 335 11.93 -14.32 -38.78
N GLY A 336 13.14 -14.21 -38.27
CA GLY A 336 13.57 -13.40 -37.14
C GLY A 336 14.89 -12.73 -37.48
N GLY A 337 14.91 -11.93 -38.55
CA GLY A 337 16.07 -11.10 -38.89
C GLY A 337 16.37 -10.07 -37.78
N PRO A 338 17.64 -9.68 -37.61
CA PRO A 338 18.10 -8.82 -36.52
C PRO A 338 17.40 -7.45 -36.54
N ARG A 339 17.21 -6.89 -35.34
CA ARG A 339 16.73 -5.51 -35.13
C ARG A 339 17.56 -4.55 -36.00
N ARG A 340 16.86 -3.69 -36.76
CA ARG A 340 17.44 -2.64 -37.59
C ARG A 340 18.56 -1.89 -36.84
N ALA A 341 19.73 -1.80 -37.47
CA ALA A 341 20.81 -0.91 -37.02
C ALA A 341 20.34 0.57 -37.09
N PRO A 342 20.83 1.44 -36.20
CA PRO A 342 20.42 2.84 -36.17
C PRO A 342 21.02 3.57 -37.37
N GLN A 343 20.18 4.31 -38.11
CA GLN A 343 20.67 5.28 -39.09
C GLN A 343 21.37 6.41 -38.34
N GLN A 344 22.71 6.37 -38.29
CA GLN A 344 23.50 7.57 -38.12
C GLN A 344 23.74 8.18 -39.50
N THR A 345 23.18 9.36 -39.68
CA THR A 345 23.46 10.28 -40.78
C THR A 345 24.96 10.61 -40.85
N ALA A 346 25.56 10.51 -42.03
CA ALA A 346 26.76 11.28 -42.34
C ALA A 346 26.81 11.61 -43.84
N ARG A 347 27.15 12.88 -44.09
CA ARG A 347 27.19 13.58 -45.36
C ARG A 347 28.31 13.07 -46.28
N HIS A 348 28.10 13.29 -47.59
CA HIS A 348 29.08 13.57 -48.66
C HIS A 348 30.58 13.48 -48.30
N VAL A 349 31.36 12.75 -49.11
CA VAL A 349 32.44 13.29 -49.99
C VAL A 349 32.86 12.20 -51.00
N ILE A 350 33.01 12.63 -52.25
CA ILE A 350 33.43 11.93 -53.46
C ILE A 350 34.96 11.71 -53.44
N ASN A 351 35.45 10.56 -53.94
CA ASN A 351 36.73 10.48 -54.69
C ASN A 351 36.79 9.15 -55.47
N LEU A 352 36.67 9.19 -56.80
CA LEU A 352 37.77 9.29 -57.79
C LEU A 352 38.50 7.95 -58.00
N VAL A 353 38.09 7.20 -59.03
CA VAL A 353 38.98 6.25 -59.71
C VAL A 353 38.90 6.53 -61.21
N LYS A 354 40.10 6.73 -61.75
CA LYS A 354 40.48 7.15 -63.10
C LYS A 354 39.88 6.26 -64.17
N ILE A 355 39.18 6.88 -65.13
CA ILE A 355 39.03 6.32 -66.47
C ILE A 355 40.20 6.86 -67.28
N THR A 356 41.05 5.96 -67.77
CA THR A 356 42.10 6.27 -68.74
C THR A 356 41.44 6.40 -70.11
N ASP A 357 41.62 7.56 -70.72
CA ASP A 357 41.32 7.83 -72.12
C ASP A 357 42.65 7.95 -72.88
N PRO A 358 42.77 7.37 -74.09
CA PRO A 358 43.69 7.90 -75.07
C PRO A 358 42.96 8.13 -76.39
N GLU A 359 42.55 9.37 -76.64
CA GLU A 359 42.65 10.09 -77.92
C GLU A 359 42.16 11.53 -77.66
N ASN A 360 43.05 12.50 -77.44
CA ASN A 360 43.57 13.38 -78.51
C ASN A 360 42.52 13.56 -79.64
N ASP A 361 41.98 14.74 -79.93
CA ASP A 361 42.67 16.02 -79.97
C ASP A 361 41.62 17.13 -80.26
N ARG A 362 41.98 18.37 -79.87
CA ARG A 362 41.45 19.66 -80.36
C ARG A 362 40.16 20.26 -79.78
N ALA A 363 40.41 21.09 -78.76
CA ALA A 363 40.11 22.53 -78.71
C ALA A 363 39.09 23.08 -79.72
N PHE A 364 38.08 23.81 -79.23
CA PHE A 364 37.97 25.26 -79.48
C PHE A 364 36.97 25.95 -78.53
N ALA A 365 37.35 27.19 -78.23
CA ALA A 365 36.78 28.25 -77.41
C ALA A 365 35.25 28.42 -77.27
N LEU A 366 34.89 28.95 -76.10
CA LEU A 366 33.73 29.84 -75.85
C LEU A 366 33.66 31.01 -76.86
N GLN A 367 32.46 31.29 -77.36
CA GLN A 367 31.73 32.57 -77.30
C GLN A 367 30.45 32.42 -78.13
N ALA A 368 29.27 32.41 -77.52
CA ALA A 368 28.42 33.56 -77.16
C ALA A 368 27.33 33.85 -78.21
N SER A 369 26.10 33.96 -77.69
CA SER A 369 24.98 34.80 -78.14
C SER A 369 23.87 34.20 -79.01
N VAL A 370 22.67 34.46 -78.48
CA VAL A 370 21.28 34.42 -78.97
C VAL A 370 20.58 33.07 -79.01
#